data_AF-A0A8H6MTY3-F1
#
_entry.id   AF-A0A8H6MTY3-F1
#
_cell.length_a   1.000
_cell.length_b   1.000
_cell.length_c   1.000
_cell.angle_alpha   90.00
_cell.angle_beta   90.00
_cell.angle_gamma   90.00
#
_symmetry.space_group_name_H-M   'P 1'
#
loop_
_entity.id
_entity.type
_entity.pdbx_description
1 polymer ?
#
loop_
_entity_poly.entity_id
_entity_poly.type
_entity_poly.pdbx_seq_one_letter_code
_entity_poly.pdbx_strand_id
1 'polypeptide(L)'
;MSYPNSVSSCPLPPAMAWASLVRRSIEAWGPSRRPESAEVEAYLRERTDLDELLAKISSTLMFWFFQRREAFLSQRTMTKWNRDRLDDYVVFPVFPGFVTRDECFFISHYWRQEDHPDPNGEDVRLHQASIAPASWSYVWVDWSCLPQHPRSDIEEAYSQRARTTIPAIISNCSFTWFYPNFQPRLWILFEVAQYFLTTLAFSKPPDHELPQDMLPFKYHINDMEQHGVQRCPPIKQIKSSTSIC
;
A
#
# COMPACT_ATOMS: atom_id res chain seq x y z
N MET A 1 -18.85 -1.86 -26.53
CA MET A 1 -17.42 -2.16 -26.34
C MET A 1 -17.33 -3.44 -25.52
N SER A 2 -16.94 -4.53 -26.17
CA SER A 2 -16.81 -5.86 -25.58
C SER A 2 -15.47 -5.99 -24.87
N TYR A 3 -15.50 -6.23 -23.55
CA TYR A 3 -14.30 -6.54 -22.78
C TYR A 3 -13.70 -7.87 -23.25
N PRO A 4 -12.38 -7.98 -23.46
CA PRO A 4 -11.76 -9.26 -23.76
C PRO A 4 -11.89 -10.16 -22.53
N ASN A 5 -12.27 -11.42 -22.80
CA ASN A 5 -12.35 -12.50 -21.82
C ASN A 5 -11.10 -12.51 -20.95
N SER A 6 -11.28 -12.42 -19.62
CA SER A 6 -10.21 -12.69 -18.67
C SER A 6 -9.77 -14.13 -18.86
N VAL A 7 -8.63 -14.33 -19.51
CA VAL A 7 -7.96 -15.62 -19.53
C VAL A 7 -7.57 -15.90 -18.10
N SER A 8 -8.34 -16.76 -17.43
CA SER A 8 -7.90 -17.40 -16.20
C SER A 8 -6.72 -18.28 -16.59
N SER A 9 -5.51 -17.73 -16.51
CA SER A 9 -4.29 -18.48 -16.72
C SER A 9 -4.18 -19.50 -15.61
N CYS A 10 -4.01 -20.78 -15.97
CA CYS A 10 -3.62 -21.81 -15.01
C CYS A 10 -2.43 -21.31 -14.18
N PRO A 11 -2.41 -21.55 -12.86
CA PRO A 11 -1.27 -21.18 -12.03
C PRO A 11 -0.01 -21.84 -12.61
N LEU A 12 1.03 -21.05 -12.84
CA LEU A 12 2.33 -21.59 -13.23
C LEU A 12 2.85 -22.52 -12.12
N PRO A 13 3.64 -23.55 -12.46
CA PRO A 13 4.38 -24.30 -11.45
C PRO A 13 5.17 -23.34 -10.52
N PRO A 14 5.31 -23.61 -9.22
CA PRO A 14 5.90 -22.66 -8.27
C PRO A 14 7.28 -22.12 -8.68
N ALA A 15 8.16 -22.98 -9.18
CA ALA A 15 9.48 -22.58 -9.67
C ALA A 15 9.41 -21.64 -10.88
N MET A 16 8.45 -21.84 -11.78
CA MET A 16 8.21 -20.96 -12.93
C MET A 16 7.59 -19.63 -12.49
N ALA A 17 6.65 -19.66 -11.54
CA ALA A 17 6.05 -18.45 -10.97
C ALA A 17 7.12 -17.57 -10.29
N TRP A 18 8.02 -18.19 -9.52
CA TRP A 18 9.16 -17.51 -8.88
C TRP A 18 10.12 -16.89 -9.90
N ALA A 19 10.63 -17.67 -10.85
CA ALA A 19 11.53 -17.17 -11.88
C ALA A 19 10.89 -16.03 -12.70
N SER A 20 9.58 -16.12 -12.95
CA SER A 20 8.82 -15.08 -13.63
C SER A 20 8.69 -13.80 -12.79
N LEU A 21 8.45 -13.92 -11.48
CA LEU A 21 8.46 -12.80 -10.54
C LEU A 21 9.82 -12.09 -10.55
N VAL A 22 10.91 -12.82 -10.39
CA VAL A 22 12.28 -12.27 -10.38
C VAL A 22 12.57 -11.51 -11.67
N ARG A 23 12.33 -12.14 -12.82
CA ARG A 23 12.56 -11.53 -14.13
C ARG A 23 11.76 -10.24 -14.31
N ARG A 24 10.44 -10.29 -14.05
CA ARG A 24 9.57 -9.11 -14.18
C ARG A 24 9.96 -7.99 -13.22
N SER A 25 10.41 -8.34 -12.01
CA SER A 25 10.84 -7.36 -11.03
C SER A 25 12.08 -6.60 -11.51
N ILE A 26 13.09 -7.32 -12.00
CA ILE A 26 14.31 -6.71 -12.55
C ILE A 26 14.00 -5.87 -13.80
N GLU A 27 13.11 -6.35 -14.67
CA GLU A 27 12.63 -5.57 -15.82
C GLU A 27 11.92 -4.28 -15.37
N ALA A 28 11.12 -4.34 -14.32
CA ALA A 28 10.38 -3.22 -13.75
C ALA A 28 11.28 -2.13 -13.13
N TRP A 29 12.50 -2.47 -12.70
CA TRP A 29 13.47 -1.49 -12.22
C TRP A 29 13.90 -0.54 -13.35
N GLY A 30 13.89 -1.01 -14.60
CA GLY A 30 14.29 -0.23 -15.76
C GLY A 30 15.77 0.23 -15.69
N PRO A 31 16.23 0.99 -16.70
CA PRO A 31 17.60 1.50 -16.74
C PRO A 31 17.82 2.65 -15.73
N SER A 32 16.77 3.43 -15.43
CA SER A 32 16.86 4.65 -14.62
C SER A 32 16.80 4.41 -13.11
N ARG A 33 16.39 3.22 -12.66
CA ARG A 33 16.33 2.84 -11.23
C ARG A 33 17.11 1.56 -10.96
N ARG A 34 18.24 1.37 -11.64
CA ARG A 34 19.14 0.30 -11.22
C ARG A 34 19.69 0.62 -9.83
N PRO A 35 19.67 -0.33 -8.89
CA PRO A 35 20.39 -0.18 -7.64
C PRO A 35 21.85 0.19 -7.97
N GLU A 36 22.43 1.11 -7.21
CA GLU A 36 23.84 1.49 -7.40
C GLU A 36 24.78 0.29 -7.24
N SER A 37 24.37 -0.71 -6.45
CA SER A 37 25.09 -1.97 -6.28
C SER A 37 24.47 -3.10 -7.11
N ALA A 38 25.29 -3.71 -7.97
CA ALA A 38 24.95 -4.94 -8.70
C ALA A 38 24.60 -6.12 -7.76
N GLU A 39 24.98 -6.03 -6.47
CA GLU A 39 24.70 -7.05 -5.46
C GLU A 39 23.21 -7.24 -5.21
N VAL A 40 22.38 -6.21 -5.40
CA VAL A 40 20.93 -6.31 -5.15
C VAL A 40 20.24 -7.16 -6.22
N GLU A 41 20.64 -6.99 -7.48
CA GLU A 41 20.14 -7.82 -8.57
C GLU A 41 20.64 -9.27 -8.41
N ALA A 42 21.94 -9.44 -8.16
CA ALA A 42 22.54 -10.75 -7.92
C ALA A 42 21.83 -11.47 -6.78
N TYR A 43 21.58 -10.77 -5.68
CA TYR A 43 20.88 -11.29 -4.53
C TYR A 43 19.50 -11.86 -4.89
N LEU A 44 18.69 -11.09 -5.62
CA LEU A 44 17.34 -11.53 -6.02
C LEU A 44 17.39 -12.72 -7.00
N ARG A 45 18.39 -12.75 -7.90
CA ARG A 45 18.57 -13.86 -8.87
C ARG A 45 19.04 -15.16 -8.23
N GLU A 46 19.83 -15.07 -7.15
CA GLU A 46 20.39 -16.22 -6.44
C GLU A 46 19.36 -16.93 -5.57
N ARG A 47 18.21 -16.30 -5.27
CA ARG A 47 17.13 -16.92 -4.50
C ARG A 47 16.39 -17.95 -5.34
N THR A 48 16.13 -19.11 -4.75
CA THR A 48 15.50 -20.23 -5.46
C THR A 48 13.97 -20.24 -5.35
N ASP A 49 13.43 -19.60 -4.31
CA ASP A 49 11.99 -19.52 -4.05
C ASP A 49 11.59 -18.28 -3.21
N LEU A 50 10.29 -18.19 -2.94
CA LEU A 50 9.69 -17.12 -2.14
C LEU A 50 10.15 -17.16 -0.68
N ASP A 51 10.28 -18.34 -0.07
CA ASP A 51 10.60 -18.45 1.34
C ASP A 51 12.03 -17.96 1.60
N GLU A 52 12.97 -18.22 0.69
CA GLU A 52 14.32 -17.64 0.76
C GLU A 52 14.34 -16.10 0.63
N LEU A 53 13.44 -15.51 -0.17
CA LEU A 53 13.31 -14.05 -0.26
C LEU A 53 12.71 -13.44 1.01
N LEU A 54 11.71 -14.10 1.59
CA LEU A 54 11.02 -13.65 2.80
C LEU A 54 11.86 -13.90 4.06
N ALA A 55 12.77 -14.88 4.03
CA ALA A 55 13.71 -15.16 5.10
C ALA A 55 14.53 -13.89 5.45
N LYS A 56 15.03 -13.82 6.68
CA LYS A 56 15.81 -12.67 7.12
C LYS A 56 17.21 -12.74 6.50
N ILE A 57 17.47 -11.87 5.54
CA ILE A 57 18.65 -11.84 4.68
C ILE A 57 19.83 -11.14 5.39
N SER A 58 19.53 -9.96 5.92
CA SER A 58 20.41 -9.08 6.70
C SER A 58 19.53 -8.01 7.33
N SER A 59 20.09 -7.09 8.13
CA SER A 59 19.33 -5.92 8.61
C SER A 59 19.09 -4.87 7.52
N THR A 60 19.76 -4.97 6.36
CA THR A 60 19.87 -3.87 5.39
C THR A 60 19.16 -4.11 4.06
N LEU A 61 19.04 -5.36 3.58
CA LEU A 61 18.39 -5.65 2.31
C LEU A 61 17.01 -6.28 2.51
N MET A 62 16.00 -5.60 1.98
CA MET A 62 14.61 -6.01 1.99
C MET A 62 13.97 -5.65 0.65
N PHE A 63 12.86 -6.31 0.31
CA PHE A 63 12.05 -5.99 -0.86
C PHE A 63 10.59 -5.76 -0.48
N TRP A 64 9.93 -4.84 -1.15
CA TRP A 64 8.49 -4.62 -1.11
C TRP A 64 7.81 -5.31 -2.28
N PHE A 65 6.73 -6.02 -2.00
CA PHE A 65 5.82 -6.46 -3.05
C PHE A 65 4.94 -5.30 -3.47
N PHE A 66 4.79 -5.10 -4.77
CA PHE A 66 3.80 -4.21 -5.35
C PHE A 66 2.92 -5.01 -6.30
N GLN A 67 1.62 -4.74 -6.29
CA GLN A 67 0.72 -5.27 -7.30
C GLN A 67 0.90 -4.53 -8.62
N ARG A 68 0.85 -5.29 -9.71
CA ARG A 68 0.85 -4.75 -11.06
C ARG A 68 -0.48 -4.08 -11.39
N ARG A 69 -0.44 -3.06 -12.24
CA ARG A 69 -1.62 -2.35 -12.72
C ARG A 69 -2.71 -3.26 -13.26
N GLU A 70 -2.36 -4.20 -14.13
CA GLU A 70 -3.36 -5.11 -14.75
C GLU A 70 -4.03 -5.98 -13.68
N ALA A 71 -3.24 -6.49 -12.72
CA ALA A 71 -3.75 -7.29 -11.63
C ALA A 71 -4.73 -6.47 -10.78
N PHE A 72 -4.36 -5.26 -10.36
CA PHE A 72 -5.20 -4.38 -9.55
C PHE A 72 -6.49 -3.96 -10.27
N LEU A 73 -6.42 -3.54 -11.53
CA LEU A 73 -7.59 -3.11 -12.30
C LEU A 73 -8.56 -4.26 -12.62
N SER A 74 -8.10 -5.51 -12.58
CA SER A 74 -8.94 -6.69 -12.79
C SER A 74 -9.73 -7.13 -11.55
N GLN A 75 -9.39 -6.58 -10.38
CA GLN A 75 -9.99 -6.99 -9.09
C GLN A 75 -11.44 -6.54 -9.02
N ARG A 76 -12.33 -7.47 -8.65
CA ARG A 76 -13.73 -7.16 -8.33
C ARG A 76 -13.91 -6.72 -6.86
N THR A 77 -13.05 -7.24 -5.99
CA THR A 77 -12.96 -6.96 -4.55
C THR A 77 -11.48 -6.86 -4.18
N MET A 78 -11.13 -6.16 -3.10
CA MET A 78 -9.74 -6.04 -2.69
C MET A 78 -9.15 -7.43 -2.37
N THR A 79 -8.20 -7.89 -3.18
CA THR A 79 -7.68 -9.25 -3.05
C THR A 79 -6.63 -9.34 -1.95
N LYS A 80 -6.82 -10.26 -1.01
CA LYS A 80 -5.82 -10.60 -0.01
C LYS A 80 -4.52 -11.07 -0.66
N TRP A 81 -3.38 -10.70 -0.09
CA TRP A 81 -2.08 -11.23 -0.51
C TRP A 81 -2.09 -12.77 -0.57
N ASN A 82 -1.49 -13.32 -1.62
CA ASN A 82 -1.46 -14.76 -1.84
C ASN A 82 -0.13 -15.20 -2.46
N ARG A 83 0.58 -16.09 -1.74
CA ARG A 83 1.86 -16.68 -2.17
C ARG A 83 1.79 -17.47 -3.48
N ASP A 84 0.62 -17.99 -3.83
CA ASP A 84 0.40 -18.79 -5.04
C ASP A 84 0.08 -17.91 -6.26
N ARG A 85 -0.02 -16.59 -6.09
CA ARG A 85 -0.36 -15.62 -7.14
C ARG A 85 0.76 -14.64 -7.45
N LEU A 86 2.00 -15.14 -7.54
CA LEU A 86 3.19 -14.29 -7.80
C LEU A 86 3.14 -13.52 -9.13
N ASP A 87 2.27 -13.92 -10.06
CA ASP A 87 2.03 -13.21 -11.33
C ASP A 87 1.40 -11.83 -11.19
N ASP A 88 0.74 -11.58 -10.07
CA ASP A 88 0.13 -10.29 -9.75
C ASP A 88 1.15 -9.26 -9.25
N TYR A 89 2.39 -9.69 -8.96
CA TYR A 89 3.35 -8.88 -8.22
C TYR A 89 4.65 -8.61 -8.99
N VAL A 90 5.31 -7.55 -8.56
CA VAL A 90 6.75 -7.31 -8.71
C VAL A 90 7.33 -7.03 -7.32
N VAL A 91 8.65 -7.16 -7.18
CA VAL A 91 9.37 -6.76 -5.97
C VAL A 91 10.33 -5.61 -6.22
N PHE A 92 10.31 -4.61 -5.34
CA PHE A 92 11.23 -3.48 -5.36
C PHE A 92 12.10 -3.47 -4.11
N PRO A 93 13.41 -3.27 -4.23
CA PRO A 93 14.27 -3.15 -3.07
C PRO A 93 13.91 -1.91 -2.25
N VAL A 94 14.04 -2.04 -0.93
CA VAL A 94 13.73 -0.98 0.03
C VAL A 94 14.89 0.01 0.13
N PHE A 95 14.97 0.93 -0.83
CA PHE A 95 15.93 2.05 -0.81
C PHE A 95 15.24 3.39 -1.01
N PRO A 96 15.76 4.48 -0.41
CA PRO A 96 15.26 5.83 -0.66
C PRO A 96 15.26 6.16 -2.17
N GLY A 97 14.13 6.67 -2.67
CA GLY A 97 13.99 7.11 -4.07
C GLY A 97 13.89 5.98 -5.12
N PHE A 98 13.90 4.71 -4.73
CA PHE A 98 13.78 3.60 -5.69
C PHE A 98 12.39 3.53 -6.33
N VAL A 99 11.36 3.66 -5.50
CA VAL A 99 9.97 3.84 -5.97
C VAL A 99 9.69 5.33 -6.10
N THR A 100 8.89 5.71 -7.10
CA THR A 100 8.60 7.11 -7.42
C THR A 100 7.10 7.35 -7.47
N ARG A 101 6.69 8.60 -7.20
CA ARG A 101 5.28 8.99 -7.16
C ARG A 101 4.58 8.86 -8.50
N ASP A 102 5.30 9.05 -9.60
CA ASP A 102 4.71 8.97 -10.94
C ASP A 102 4.32 7.54 -11.32
N GLU A 103 4.99 6.53 -10.76
CA GLU A 103 4.78 5.14 -11.16
C GLU A 103 4.08 4.27 -10.12
N CYS A 104 4.22 4.62 -8.84
CA CYS A 104 3.76 3.82 -7.72
C CYS A 104 2.69 4.58 -6.92
N PHE A 105 1.56 3.92 -6.68
CA PHE A 105 0.51 4.40 -5.79
C PHE A 105 0.49 3.62 -4.48
N PHE A 106 0.45 4.31 -3.36
CA PHE A 106 0.03 3.79 -2.07
C PHE A 106 -1.48 3.99 -1.94
N ILE A 107 -2.20 2.90 -1.66
CA ILE A 107 -3.63 2.91 -1.46
C ILE A 107 -3.91 2.66 0.01
N SER A 108 -4.33 3.71 0.72
CA SER A 108 -4.92 3.53 2.04
C SER A 108 -6.40 3.21 1.90
N HIS A 109 -6.86 2.19 2.61
CA HIS A 109 -8.19 1.63 2.41
C HIS A 109 -8.93 1.43 3.74
N TYR A 110 -10.26 1.54 3.70
CA TYR A 110 -11.10 1.26 4.85
C TYR A 110 -11.33 -0.24 5.01
N TRP A 111 -11.48 -0.70 6.25
CA TRP A 111 -11.96 -2.06 6.52
C TRP A 111 -13.44 -2.03 6.87
N ARG A 112 -14.27 -2.56 5.98
CA ARG A 112 -15.73 -2.65 6.13
C ARG A 112 -16.17 -3.80 7.02
N GLN A 113 -15.39 -4.87 7.09
CA GLN A 113 -15.61 -6.01 7.97
C GLN A 113 -14.33 -6.33 8.75
N GLU A 114 -14.42 -7.20 9.75
CA GLU A 114 -13.28 -7.59 10.59
C GLU A 114 -12.28 -8.47 9.84
N ASP A 115 -12.75 -9.29 8.91
CA ASP A 115 -11.99 -10.32 8.20
C ASP A 115 -11.66 -9.94 6.75
N HIS A 116 -12.39 -8.96 6.18
CA HIS A 116 -12.19 -8.51 4.83
C HIS A 116 -12.38 -6.98 4.71
N PRO A 117 -11.44 -6.25 4.09
CA PRO A 117 -11.56 -4.81 4.02
C PRO A 117 -12.67 -4.33 3.10
N ASP A 118 -12.84 -4.98 1.95
CA ASP A 118 -13.81 -4.57 0.94
C ASP A 118 -14.51 -5.76 0.27
N PRO A 119 -15.40 -6.46 1.00
CA PRO A 119 -16.01 -7.71 0.54
C PRO A 119 -16.93 -7.52 -0.67
N ASN A 120 -17.47 -6.30 -0.87
CA ASN A 120 -18.36 -5.96 -1.98
C ASN A 120 -17.62 -5.24 -3.13
N GLY A 121 -16.35 -4.91 -2.95
CA GLY A 121 -15.56 -4.19 -3.94
C GLY A 121 -15.92 -2.72 -4.10
N GLU A 122 -16.60 -2.13 -3.13
CA GLU A 122 -17.03 -0.74 -3.20
C GLU A 122 -15.83 0.20 -3.24
N ASP A 123 -14.86 -0.01 -2.35
CA ASP A 123 -13.69 0.87 -2.22
C ASP A 123 -12.67 0.61 -3.34
N VAL A 124 -12.43 -0.66 -3.70
CA VAL A 124 -11.50 -0.98 -4.80
C VAL A 124 -11.94 -0.34 -6.11
N ARG A 125 -13.24 -0.31 -6.40
CA ARG A 125 -13.78 0.35 -7.63
C ARG A 125 -13.60 1.86 -7.58
N LEU A 126 -13.75 2.49 -6.42
CA LEU A 126 -13.49 3.92 -6.26
C LEU A 126 -12.00 4.24 -6.50
N HIS A 127 -11.09 3.46 -5.91
CA HIS A 127 -9.65 3.59 -6.15
C HIS A 127 -9.29 3.37 -7.62
N GLN A 128 -9.79 2.30 -8.23
CA GLN A 128 -9.57 2.03 -9.66
C GLN A 128 -10.03 3.21 -10.53
N ALA A 129 -11.22 3.76 -10.27
CA ALA A 129 -11.75 4.90 -11.03
C ALA A 129 -10.91 6.17 -10.82
N SER A 130 -10.44 6.44 -9.60
CA SER A 130 -9.68 7.66 -9.29
C SER A 130 -8.27 7.65 -9.89
N ILE A 131 -7.60 6.50 -9.89
CA ILE A 131 -6.22 6.40 -10.39
C ILE A 131 -6.14 5.97 -11.85
N ALA A 132 -7.21 5.43 -12.46
CA ALA A 132 -7.21 4.99 -13.86
C ALA A 132 -6.70 6.04 -14.87
N PRO A 133 -7.03 7.34 -14.76
CA PRO A 133 -6.55 8.35 -15.71
C PRO A 133 -5.04 8.62 -15.64
N ALA A 134 -4.40 8.34 -14.51
CA ALA A 134 -2.97 8.60 -14.31
C ALA A 134 -2.09 7.53 -14.98
N SER A 135 -0.88 7.92 -15.37
CA SER A 135 0.13 7.02 -15.96
C SER A 135 0.98 6.40 -14.86
N TRP A 136 0.45 5.36 -14.21
CA TRP A 136 1.14 4.56 -13.17
C TRP A 136 1.25 3.09 -13.58
N SER A 137 2.13 2.35 -12.89
CA SER A 137 2.46 0.96 -13.20
C SER A 137 2.18 0.00 -12.03
N TYR A 138 2.33 0.49 -10.79
CA TYR A 138 2.30 -0.34 -9.60
C TYR A 138 1.46 0.27 -8.49
N VAL A 139 0.82 -0.58 -7.69
CA VAL A 139 0.09 -0.19 -6.48
C VAL A 139 0.57 -0.99 -5.29
N TRP A 140 0.62 -0.33 -4.15
CA TRP A 140 0.86 -0.93 -2.86
C TRP A 140 -0.38 -0.76 -2.00
N VAL A 141 -0.91 -1.88 -1.54
CA VAL A 141 -2.00 -1.97 -0.56
C VAL A 141 -1.52 -2.95 0.48
N ASP A 142 -1.50 -2.60 1.76
CA ASP A 142 -1.08 -3.48 2.85
C ASP A 142 -1.80 -4.84 2.83
N TRP A 143 -3.13 -4.85 2.65
CA TRP A 143 -3.93 -6.08 2.54
C TRP A 143 -3.50 -6.99 1.38
N SER A 144 -3.13 -6.39 0.25
CA SER A 144 -2.85 -7.10 -0.98
C SER A 144 -1.36 -7.39 -1.19
N CYS A 145 -0.47 -6.66 -0.51
CA CYS A 145 0.98 -6.67 -0.74
C CYS A 145 1.79 -7.16 0.48
N LEU A 146 1.16 -7.34 1.64
CA LEU A 146 1.79 -7.98 2.80
C LEU A 146 1.11 -9.30 3.12
N PRO A 147 1.85 -10.32 3.59
CA PRO A 147 1.24 -11.52 4.14
C PRO A 147 0.21 -11.18 5.22
N GLN A 148 -0.96 -11.79 5.10
CA GLN A 148 -2.13 -11.62 5.97
C GLN A 148 -2.43 -12.94 6.70
N HIS A 149 -3.10 -12.90 7.85
CA HIS A 149 -3.40 -14.12 8.62
C HIS A 149 -4.30 -15.12 7.86
N PRO A 150 -4.09 -16.44 7.97
CA PRO A 150 -2.99 -17.10 8.70
C PRO A 150 -1.66 -16.96 7.95
N ARG A 151 -0.57 -16.79 8.70
CA ARG A 151 0.79 -16.62 8.20
C ARG A 151 1.66 -17.77 8.68
N SER A 152 2.58 -18.23 7.84
CA SER A 152 3.74 -19.02 8.29
C SER A 152 4.70 -18.15 9.12
N ASP A 153 5.63 -18.78 9.84
CA ASP A 153 6.62 -18.05 10.65
C ASP A 153 7.48 -17.10 9.82
N ILE A 154 7.84 -17.50 8.60
CA ILE A 154 8.64 -16.69 7.68
C ILE A 154 7.84 -15.49 7.17
N GLU A 155 6.58 -15.69 6.81
CA GLU A 155 5.65 -14.62 6.40
C GLU A 155 5.35 -13.66 7.55
N GLU A 156 5.22 -14.14 8.79
CA GLU A 156 5.09 -13.31 9.99
C GLU A 156 6.32 -12.43 10.16
N ALA A 157 7.51 -13.01 10.13
CA ALA A 157 8.77 -12.29 10.28
C ALA A 157 8.97 -11.25 9.19
N TYR A 158 8.64 -11.56 7.93
CA TYR A 158 8.67 -10.60 6.82
C TYR A 158 7.65 -9.48 7.04
N SER A 159 6.39 -9.82 7.34
CA SER A 159 5.29 -8.87 7.50
C SER A 159 5.58 -7.86 8.61
N GLN A 160 6.16 -8.30 9.74
CA GLN A 160 6.59 -7.40 10.81
C GLN A 160 7.67 -6.42 10.36
N ARG A 161 8.69 -6.89 9.63
CA ARG A 161 9.74 -6.02 9.08
C ARG A 161 9.16 -5.06 8.03
N ALA A 162 8.27 -5.52 7.18
CA ALA A 162 7.69 -4.70 6.12
C ALA A 162 6.86 -3.55 6.69
N ARG A 163 6.11 -3.80 7.76
CA ARG A 163 5.30 -2.76 8.42
C ARG A 163 6.14 -1.61 8.96
N THR A 164 7.36 -1.86 9.45
CA THR A 164 8.24 -0.77 9.93
C THR A 164 8.73 0.13 8.79
N THR A 165 8.63 -0.33 7.55
CA THR A 165 9.07 0.41 6.35
C THR A 165 7.93 1.13 5.61
N ILE A 166 6.67 0.97 6.05
CA ILE A 166 5.50 1.64 5.46
C ILE A 166 5.67 3.16 5.35
N PRO A 167 6.25 3.88 6.34
CA PRO A 167 6.51 5.31 6.20
C PRO A 167 7.35 5.67 4.98
N ALA A 168 8.34 4.84 4.65
CA ALA A 168 9.15 5.02 3.47
C ALA A 168 8.34 4.79 2.18
N ILE A 169 7.45 3.80 2.14
CA ILE A 169 6.56 3.57 0.98
C ILE A 169 5.69 4.80 0.73
N ILE A 170 5.00 5.28 1.78
CA ILE A 170 4.10 6.44 1.72
C ILE A 170 4.86 7.69 1.23
N SER A 171 6.08 7.89 1.71
CA SER A 171 6.89 9.07 1.35
C SER A 171 7.38 9.05 -0.10
N ASN A 172 7.39 7.89 -0.76
CA ASN A 172 7.93 7.73 -2.12
C ASN A 172 6.85 7.42 -3.18
N CYS A 173 5.60 7.15 -2.78
CA CYS A 173 4.49 6.86 -3.68
C CYS A 173 3.51 8.03 -3.80
N SER A 174 2.74 8.07 -4.90
CA SER A 174 1.48 8.83 -4.93
C SER A 174 0.50 8.20 -3.95
N PHE A 175 -0.47 8.96 -3.46
CA PHE A 175 -1.36 8.49 -2.38
C PHE A 175 -2.83 8.65 -2.77
N THR A 176 -3.63 7.61 -2.53
CA THR A 176 -5.09 7.66 -2.66
C THR A 176 -5.74 7.01 -1.45
N TRP A 177 -6.93 7.52 -1.11
CA TRP A 177 -7.74 7.04 0.01
C TRP A 177 -9.22 7.13 -0.36
N PHE A 178 -10.07 6.35 0.30
CA PHE A 178 -11.53 6.53 0.28
C PHE A 178 -12.09 6.02 1.61
N TYR A 179 -12.76 6.89 2.37
CA TYR A 179 -13.40 6.51 3.63
C TYR A 179 -14.85 6.97 3.67
N PRO A 180 -15.82 6.05 3.75
CA PRO A 180 -17.21 6.43 4.00
C PRO A 180 -17.36 6.88 5.45
N ASN A 181 -18.04 8.02 5.69
CA ASN A 181 -18.45 8.56 7.00
C ASN A 181 -17.43 8.32 8.13
N PHE A 182 -16.56 9.30 8.38
CA PHE A 182 -15.40 9.21 9.29
C PHE A 182 -15.60 8.31 10.53
N GLN A 183 -15.08 7.09 10.43
CA GLN A 183 -14.90 6.15 11.53
C GLN A 183 -13.39 6.06 11.79
N PRO A 184 -12.83 6.88 12.71
CA PRO A 184 -11.38 7.00 12.85
C PRO A 184 -10.76 5.65 13.20
N ARG A 185 -9.90 5.15 12.30
CA ARG A 185 -8.93 4.11 12.63
C ARG A 185 -7.56 4.77 12.75
N LEU A 186 -6.87 4.53 13.86
CA LEU A 186 -5.58 5.14 14.14
C LEU A 186 -4.58 4.95 12.99
N TRP A 187 -4.59 3.77 12.37
CA TRP A 187 -3.69 3.43 11.27
C TRP A 187 -3.89 4.35 10.05
N ILE A 188 -5.14 4.60 9.66
CA ILE A 188 -5.48 5.53 8.57
C ILE A 188 -4.96 6.95 8.89
N LEU A 189 -5.18 7.42 10.12
CA LEU A 189 -4.71 8.75 10.53
C LEU A 189 -3.19 8.86 10.46
N PHE A 190 -2.49 7.81 10.84
CA PHE A 190 -1.03 7.71 10.74
C PHE A 190 -0.55 7.79 9.28
N GLU A 191 -1.12 7.01 8.38
CA GLU A 191 -0.72 6.99 6.96
C GLU A 191 -0.89 8.36 6.31
N VAL A 192 -1.95 9.05 6.68
CA VAL A 192 -2.33 10.35 6.16
C VAL A 192 -1.41 11.42 6.70
N ALA A 193 -1.17 11.43 8.01
CA ALA A 193 -0.19 12.32 8.62
C ALA A 193 1.20 12.11 8.01
N GLN A 194 1.62 10.87 7.83
CA GLN A 194 2.88 10.54 7.19
C GLN A 194 2.97 11.09 5.76
N TYR A 195 1.93 10.91 4.95
CA TYR A 195 1.87 11.46 3.59
C TYR A 195 1.99 12.98 3.58
N PHE A 196 1.22 13.66 4.45
CA PHE A 196 1.24 15.11 4.57
C PHE A 196 2.62 15.65 4.98
N LEU A 197 3.20 15.09 6.04
CA LEU A 197 4.47 15.55 6.59
C LEU A 197 5.66 15.32 5.66
N THR A 198 5.58 14.33 4.77
CA THR A 198 6.70 13.99 3.86
C THR A 198 6.53 14.46 2.44
N THR A 199 5.30 14.70 1.99
CA THR A 199 5.01 15.14 0.63
C THR A 199 4.69 16.63 0.57
N LEU A 200 3.96 17.17 1.55
CA LEU A 200 3.53 18.57 1.53
C LEU A 200 4.48 19.52 2.24
N ALA A 201 5.37 19.02 3.11
CA ALA A 201 6.37 19.86 3.76
C ALA A 201 7.33 20.53 2.75
N PHE A 202 7.58 19.90 1.60
CA PHE A 202 8.50 20.41 0.57
C PHE A 202 7.82 21.30 -0.48
N SER A 203 6.54 21.07 -0.78
CA SER A 203 5.84 21.76 -1.88
C SER A 203 4.57 22.51 -1.48
N LYS A 204 4.11 22.41 -0.21
CA LYS A 204 2.87 23.00 0.35
C LYS A 204 1.80 23.30 -0.73
N PRO A 205 1.25 22.27 -1.40
CA PRO A 205 0.30 22.48 -2.46
C PRO A 205 -0.90 23.25 -1.89
N PRO A 206 -1.42 24.20 -2.67
CA PRO A 206 -2.56 25.01 -2.27
C PRO A 206 -3.79 24.12 -2.05
N ASP A 207 -4.71 24.57 -1.20
CA ASP A 207 -5.86 23.75 -0.74
C ASP A 207 -6.74 23.22 -1.89
N HIS A 208 -6.75 23.88 -3.04
CA HIS A 208 -7.53 23.45 -4.22
C HIS A 208 -6.93 22.25 -4.96
N GLU A 209 -5.67 21.89 -4.69
CA GLU A 209 -5.02 20.70 -5.24
C GLU A 209 -5.24 19.46 -4.36
N LEU A 210 -5.79 19.64 -3.16
CA LEU A 210 -6.10 18.54 -2.25
C LEU A 210 -7.56 18.12 -2.37
N PRO A 211 -7.86 16.81 -2.28
CA PRO A 211 -9.21 16.33 -2.06
C PRO A 211 -9.90 17.06 -0.89
N GLN A 212 -11.18 17.42 -1.03
CA GLN A 212 -11.87 18.23 -0.02
C GLN A 212 -11.95 17.53 1.36
N ASP A 213 -12.03 16.20 1.35
CA ASP A 213 -12.03 15.36 2.55
C ASP A 213 -10.67 15.33 3.26
N MET A 214 -9.58 15.71 2.59
CA MET A 214 -8.23 15.82 3.15
C MET A 214 -8.00 17.10 3.95
N LEU A 215 -8.73 18.18 3.65
CA LEU A 215 -8.50 19.50 4.25
C LEU A 215 -8.63 19.52 5.78
N PRO A 216 -9.66 18.91 6.41
CA PRO A 216 -9.73 18.87 7.87
C PRO A 216 -8.52 18.22 8.53
N PHE A 217 -7.97 17.17 7.93
CA PHE A 217 -6.78 16.49 8.47
C PHE A 217 -5.52 17.33 8.32
N LYS A 218 -5.35 17.99 7.16
CA LYS A 218 -4.26 18.96 6.97
C LYS A 218 -4.27 20.03 8.06
N TYR A 219 -5.44 20.61 8.35
CA TYR A 219 -5.56 21.63 9.39
C TYR A 219 -5.24 21.07 10.78
N HIS A 220 -5.73 19.87 11.12
CA HIS A 220 -5.39 19.23 12.40
C HIS A 220 -3.90 18.91 12.52
N ILE A 221 -3.24 18.44 11.45
CA ILE A 221 -1.80 18.18 11.46
C ILE A 221 -1.02 19.49 11.68
N ASN A 222 -1.36 20.55 10.95
CA ASN A 222 -0.74 21.86 11.14
C ASN A 222 -0.96 22.40 12.56
N ASP A 223 -2.15 22.22 13.12
CA ASP A 223 -2.46 22.62 14.51
C ASP A 223 -1.61 21.84 15.52
N MET A 224 -1.47 20.52 15.33
CA MET A 224 -0.60 19.68 16.16
C MET A 224 0.89 20.04 16.01
N GLU A 225 1.36 20.45 14.83
CA GLU A 225 2.73 20.93 14.64
C GLU A 225 2.97 22.27 15.36
N GLN A 226 2.00 23.18 15.32
CA GLN A 226 2.14 24.53 15.90
C GLN A 226 1.95 24.53 17.42
N HIS A 227 0.98 23.78 17.92
CA HIS A 227 0.51 23.85 19.31
C HIS A 227 0.80 22.56 20.10
N GLY A 228 1.34 21.53 19.45
CA GLY A 228 1.50 20.20 20.03
C GLY A 228 0.18 19.42 20.08
N VAL A 229 0.27 18.13 20.44
CA VAL A 229 -0.92 17.29 20.63
C VAL A 229 -1.61 17.69 21.93
N GLN A 230 -2.80 18.28 21.82
CA GLN A 230 -3.60 18.64 22.99
C GLN A 230 -4.34 17.42 23.56
N ARG A 231 -4.50 17.39 24.88
CA ARG A 231 -5.35 16.38 25.51
C ARG A 231 -6.79 16.59 25.07
N CYS A 232 -7.42 15.51 24.61
CA CYS A 232 -8.84 15.53 24.33
C CYS A 232 -9.58 15.93 25.62
N PRO A 233 -10.43 16.99 25.61
CA PRO A 233 -11.23 17.33 26.77
C PRO A 233 -12.03 16.10 27.20
N PRO A 234 -12.26 15.89 28.50
CA PRO A 234 -13.08 14.78 28.96
C PRO A 234 -14.44 14.83 28.25
N ILE A 235 -14.81 13.71 27.62
CA ILE A 235 -16.11 13.57 26.96
C ILE A 235 -17.17 13.86 28.03
N LYS A 236 -17.81 15.02 27.95
CA LYS A 236 -18.98 15.30 28.78
C LYS A 236 -20.02 14.27 28.37
N GLN A 237 -20.34 13.34 29.27
CA GLN A 237 -21.48 12.45 29.07
C GLN A 237 -22.69 13.32 28.73
N ILE A 238 -23.15 13.21 27.49
CA ILE A 238 -24.43 13.78 27.10
C ILE A 238 -25.45 12.96 27.88
N LYS A 239 -25.92 13.50 29.01
CA LYS A 239 -27.06 12.94 29.72
C LYS A 239 -28.22 12.95 28.72
N SER A 240 -28.66 11.77 28.30
CA SER A 240 -29.91 11.61 27.57
C SER A 240 -31.05 12.03 28.50
N SER A 241 -31.50 13.28 28.37
CA SER A 241 -32.71 13.76 29.02
C SER A 241 -33.92 13.18 28.30
N THR A 242 -34.15 11.87 28.43
CA THR A 242 -35.43 11.27 28.06
C THR A 242 -36.32 11.34 29.29
N SER A 243 -36.86 12.53 29.57
CA SER A 243 -38.05 12.65 30.41
C SER A 243 -39.24 12.39 29.50
N ILE A 244 -39.73 11.15 29.51
CA ILE A 244 -41.05 10.80 29.00
C ILE A 244 -42.01 10.98 30.17
N CYS A 245 -42.88 12.00 30.08
CA CYS A 245 -44.21 11.94 30.67
C CYS A 245 -45.17 11.36 29.62
#